data_AF-A0A4Q3GEG1-F1
#
_entry.id   AF-A0A4Q3GEG1-F1
#
_cell.length_a   1.000
_cell.length_b   1.000
_cell.length_c   1.000
_cell.angle_alpha   90.00
_cell.angle_beta   90.00
_cell.angle_gamma   90.00
#
_symmetry.space_group_name_H-M   'P 1'
#
loop_
_entity.id
_entity.type
_entity.pdbx_description
1 polymer ?
#
loop_
_entity_poly.entity_id
_entity_poly.type
_entity_poly.pdbx_seq_one_letter_code
_entity_poly.pdbx_strand_id
1 'polypeptide(L)' 'MKINRQWHEAHKLPRNASMEERLNWHVMHAENCGCREMPDSIRRELEARGWTGPSVRSLK' A
#
# COMPACT_ATOMS: atom_id res chain seq x y z
N MET A 1 -8.91 13.08 -3.93
CA MET A 1 -8.81 11.99 -4.92
C MET A 1 -10.07 11.14 -4.89
N LYS A 2 -10.42 10.48 -6.01
CA LYS A 2 -11.61 9.64 -6.13
C LYS A 2 -11.31 8.23 -5.59
N ILE A 3 -12.11 7.75 -4.65
CA ILE A 3 -11.99 6.40 -4.10
C ILE A 3 -12.50 5.35 -5.10
N ASN A 4 -11.75 4.26 -5.28
CA ASN A 4 -12.23 3.07 -5.99
C ASN A 4 -13.04 2.20 -5.02
N ARG A 5 -14.35 2.46 -4.93
CA ARG A 5 -15.24 1.77 -3.97
C ARG A 5 -15.27 0.26 -4.17
N GLN A 6 -15.33 -0.21 -5.42
CA GLN A 6 -15.36 -1.64 -5.74
C GLN A 6 -14.11 -2.35 -5.22
N TRP A 7 -12.95 -1.73 -5.38
CA TRP A 7 -11.70 -2.28 -4.86
C TRP A 7 -11.70 -2.36 -3.32
N HIS A 8 -12.16 -1.31 -2.62
CA HIS A 8 -12.25 -1.35 -1.16
C HIS A 8 -13.27 -2.36 -0.64
N GLU A 9 -14.34 -2.63 -1.38
CA GLU A 9 -15.35 -3.62 -1.01
C GLU A 9 -14.83 -5.05 -1.16
N ALA A 10 -14.08 -5.33 -2.22
CA ALA A 10 -13.47 -6.63 -2.48
C ALA A 10 -12.21 -6.88 -1.63
N HIS A 11 -11.40 -5.84 -1.39
CA HIS A 11 -10.14 -5.93 -0.67
C HIS A 11 -10.25 -5.17 0.66
N LYS A 12 -10.96 -5.73 1.63
CA LYS A 12 -11.00 -5.18 2.99
C LYS A 12 -9.81 -5.69 3.78
N LEU A 13 -9.02 -4.78 4.35
CA LEU A 13 -7.95 -5.16 5.26
C LEU A 13 -8.55 -5.63 6.60
N PRO A 14 -8.27 -6.88 7.05
CA PRO A 14 -8.78 -7.35 8.32
C PRO A 14 -8.13 -6.61 9.50
N ARG A 15 -8.87 -6.48 10.61
CA ARG A 15 -8.40 -5.76 11.81
C ARG A 15 -7.09 -6.34 12.38
N ASN A 16 -6.93 -7.66 12.31
CA ASN A 16 -5.76 -8.38 12.79
C ASN A 16 -4.83 -8.80 11.64
N ALA A 17 -4.84 -8.06 10.52
CA ALA A 17 -3.93 -8.32 9.42
C ALA A 17 -2.48 -8.33 9.92
N SER A 18 -1.77 -9.38 9.54
CA SER A 18 -0.32 -9.50 9.69
C SER A 18 0.41 -8.38 8.93
N MET A 19 1.68 -8.18 9.24
CA MET A 19 2.48 -7.18 8.53
C MET A 19 2.50 -7.46 7.02
N GLU A 20 2.62 -8.71 6.61
CA GLU A 20 2.65 -9.10 5.20
C GLU A 20 1.34 -8.79 4.46
N GLU A 21 0.20 -9.10 5.08
CA GLU A 21 -1.11 -8.75 4.51
C GLU A 21 -1.27 -7.23 4.37
N ARG A 22 -0.79 -6.46 5.36
CA ARG A 22 -0.81 -4.99 5.29
C ARG A 22 0.05 -4.48 4.14
N LEU A 23 1.27 -4.98 3.99
CA LEU A 23 2.19 -4.60 2.92
C LEU A 23 1.55 -4.84 1.55
N ASN A 24 1.09 -6.07 1.31
CA ASN A 24 0.44 -6.45 0.05
C ASN A 24 -0.80 -5.60 -0.24
N TRP A 25 -1.65 -5.39 0.77
CA TRP A 25 -2.84 -4.56 0.63
C TRP A 25 -2.50 -3.13 0.24
N HIS A 26 -1.50 -2.53 0.87
CA HIS A 26 -1.10 -1.15 0.59
C HIS A 26 -0.45 -0.97 -0.78
N VAL A 27 0.31 -1.96 -1.25
CA VAL A 27 0.86 -1.97 -2.62
C VAL A 27 -0.29 -2.01 -3.63
N MET A 28 -1.21 -2.97 -3.50
CA MET A 28 -2.38 -3.08 -4.38
C MET A 28 -3.28 -1.84 -4.31
N HIS A 29 -3.46 -1.27 -3.12
CA HIS A 29 -4.23 -0.03 -2.92
C HIS A 29 -3.63 1.12 -3.71
N ALA A 30 -2.31 1.30 -3.66
CA ALA A 30 -1.62 2.37 -4.37
C ALA A 30 -1.81 2.25 -5.90
N GLU A 31 -1.84 1.03 -6.44
CA GLU A 31 -2.02 0.77 -7.87
C GLU A 31 -3.49 0.90 -8.33
N ASN A 32 -4.45 0.45 -7.54
CA ASN A 32 -5.86 0.33 -7.95
C ASN A 32 -6.75 1.51 -7.54
N CYS A 33 -6.35 2.23 -6.49
CA CYS A 33 -7.17 3.28 -5.88
C CYS A 33 -6.34 4.56 -5.64
N GLY A 34 -5.26 4.45 -4.86
CA GLY A 34 -4.41 5.57 -4.51
C GLY A 34 -5.12 6.68 -3.74
N CYS A 35 -6.32 6.45 -3.19
CA CYS A 35 -7.10 7.52 -2.56
C CYS A 35 -6.45 8.11 -1.31
N ARG A 36 -5.48 7.40 -0.74
CA ARG A 36 -4.65 7.80 0.39
C ARG A 36 -3.20 7.36 0.16
N GLU A 37 -2.27 8.20 0.58
CA GLU A 37 -0.85 7.87 0.61
C GLU A 37 -0.55 6.66 1.50
N MET A 38 0.51 5.92 1.14
CA MET A 38 0.96 4.77 1.89
C MET A 38 1.57 5.22 3.23
N PRO A 39 1.18 4.63 4.38
CA PRO A 39 1.73 5.00 5.67
C PRO A 39 3.26 4.81 5.74
N ASP A 40 3.95 5.68 6.47
CA ASP A 40 5.42 5.63 6.62
C ASP A 40 5.93 4.29 7.17
N SER A 41 5.21 3.67 8.10
CA SER A 41 5.59 2.36 8.66
C SER A 41 5.62 1.26 7.60
N ILE A 42 4.63 1.25 6.70
CA ILE A 42 4.51 0.30 5.59
C ILE A 42 5.60 0.57 4.56
N ARG A 43 5.82 1.84 4.21
CA ARG A 43 6.87 2.24 3.26
C ARG A 43 8.25 1.85 3.77
N ARG A 44 8.57 2.10 5.04
CA ARG A 44 9.86 1.72 5.65
C ARG A 44 10.06 0.20 5.67
N GLU A 45 9.00 -0.56 5.96
CA GLU A 45 9.05 -2.02 5.95
C GLU A 45 9.28 -2.56 4.52
N LEU A 46 8.61 -1.99 3.52
CA LEU A 46 8.85 -2.33 2.11
C LEU A 46 10.28 -1.99 1.68
N GLU A 47 10.77 -0.80 2.02
CA GLU A 47 12.16 -0.37 1.74
C GLU A 47 13.18 -1.31 2.43
N ALA A 48 12.94 -1.70 3.68
CA ALA A 48 13.80 -2.64 4.42
C ALA A 48 13.83 -4.04 3.79
N ARG A 49 12.75 -4.44 3.12
CA ARG A 49 12.64 -5.71 2.37
C ARG A 49 13.15 -5.62 0.93
N GLY A 50 13.71 -4.48 0.53
CA GLY A 50 14.27 -4.28 -0.81
C GLY A 50 13.22 -4.02 -1.90
N TRP A 51 12.01 -3.62 -1.53
CA TRP A 51 10.99 -3.24 -2.51
C TRP A 51 11.37 -1.92 -3.21
N THR A 52 11.62 -1.99 -4.51
CA THR A 52 11.92 -0.85 -5.40
C THR A 52 10.74 -0.48 -6.28
N GLY A 53 9.49 -0.67 -5.81
CA GLY A 53 8.33 -0.04 -6.44
C GLY A 53 8.49 1.48 -6.47
N PRO A 54 7.59 2.25 -7.13
CA PRO A 54 7.74 3.71 -7.27
C PRO A 54 7.79 4.40 -5.89
N SER A 55 8.99 4.45 -5.37
CA SER A 55 9.41 5.19 -4.21
C SER A 55 9.70 6.57 -4.73
N VAL A 56 9.19 7.59 -4.03
CA VAL A 56 9.61 9.00 -4.17
C VAL A 56 11.14 9.18 -4.10
N ARG A 57 11.92 8.15 -3.77
CA ARG A 57 13.37 8.14 -3.70
C ARG A 57 14.10 7.60 -4.94
N SER A 58 13.41 7.03 -5.92
CA SER A 58 14.01 6.56 -7.19
C SER A 58 13.99 7.60 -8.32
N LEU A 59 13.61 8.85 -8.01
CA LEU A 59 13.62 10.01 -8.92
C LEU A 59 14.70 11.03 -8.55
N LYS A 60 15.93 10.57 -8.28
CA LYS A 60 17.11 11.45 -8.23
C LYS A 60 18.22 10.90 -9.10
#